data_AF-A0AAD2F5P3-F1
#
_entry.id   AF-A0AAD2F5P3-F1
#
_cell.length_a   1.000
_cell.length_b   1.000
_cell.length_c   1.000
_cell.angle_alpha   90.00
_cell.angle_beta   90.00
_cell.angle_gamma   90.00
#
_symmetry.space_group_name_H-M   'P 1'
#
loop_
_entity.id
_entity.type
_entity.pdbx_description
1 polymer ?
#
loop_
_entity_poly.entity_id
_entity_poly.type
_entity_poly.pdbx_seq_one_letter_code
_entity_poly.pdbx_strand_id
1 'polypeptide(L)'
;MRRACAVALAMIASLPAMAGTLEACRAAQPEAGNVAQCVQTARKAAQTELASAESTRRTALRARMAANKGTDRGAAMAFDRTVRAHQLYRQAECDLQRRLARNAPDADLAEAACEADLSRERIGALRDAAQPATPVAAPAAPN
;
A
#
# COMPACT_ATOMS: atom_id res chain seq x y z
N MET A 1 31.98 18.28 38.35
CA MET A 1 31.93 17.28 37.26
C MET A 1 30.49 17.20 36.79
N ARG A 2 30.20 17.76 35.61
CA ARG A 2 28.85 17.83 35.02
C ARG A 2 28.56 16.49 34.31
N ARG A 3 27.47 15.81 34.67
CA ARG A 3 26.87 14.76 33.83
C ARG A 3 25.53 15.29 33.32
N ALA A 4 25.56 15.81 32.09
CA ALA A 4 24.36 16.13 31.35
C ALA A 4 23.83 14.82 30.75
N CYS A 5 22.61 14.42 31.13
CA CYS A 5 21.86 13.39 30.44
C CYS A 5 21.44 13.94 29.08
N ALA A 6 22.09 13.46 28.01
CA ALA A 6 21.63 13.69 26.66
C ALA A 6 20.33 12.89 26.46
N VAL A 7 19.20 13.60 26.48
CA VAL A 7 17.94 13.06 25.97
C VAL A 7 18.11 12.94 24.47
N ALA A 8 18.35 11.72 23.98
CA ALA A 8 18.31 11.42 22.56
C ALA A 8 16.89 11.69 22.07
N LEU A 9 16.72 12.80 21.33
CA LEU A 9 15.51 13.06 20.58
C LEU A 9 15.26 11.87 19.66
N ALA A 10 14.13 11.21 19.85
CA ALA A 10 13.57 10.29 18.87
C ALA A 10 13.35 11.10 17.59
N MET A 11 14.23 10.87 16.61
CA MET A 11 14.03 11.29 15.23
C MET A 11 12.79 10.54 14.75
N ILE A 12 11.64 11.22 14.81
CA ILE A 12 10.46 10.84 14.05
C ILE A 12 10.94 10.92 12.60
N ALA A 13 11.27 9.76 12.04
CA ALA A 13 11.44 9.60 10.61
C ALA A 13 10.08 9.94 10.01
N SER A 14 9.91 11.22 9.68
CA SER A 14 8.90 11.67 8.74
C SER A 14 9.25 10.98 7.42
N LEU A 15 8.69 9.77 7.26
CA LEU A 15 8.35 9.26 5.95
C LEU A 15 7.76 10.46 5.20
N PRO A 16 8.20 10.77 3.97
CA PRO A 16 7.48 11.72 3.18
C PRO A 16 6.07 11.16 3.13
N ALA A 17 5.15 11.80 3.85
CA ALA A 17 3.74 11.59 3.65
C ALA A 17 3.55 12.03 2.21
N MET A 18 3.64 11.06 1.29
CA MET A 18 3.19 11.23 -0.08
C MET A 18 1.82 11.84 0.11
N ALA A 19 1.69 13.12 -0.27
CA ALA A 19 0.43 13.82 -0.16
C ALA A 19 -0.64 12.87 -0.70
N GLY A 20 -1.65 12.58 0.12
CA GLY A 20 -2.69 11.62 -0.25
C GLY A 20 -3.29 12.00 -1.59
N THR A 21 -3.96 11.06 -2.26
CA THR A 21 -4.51 11.30 -3.60
C THR A 21 -5.36 12.56 -3.63
N LEU A 22 -6.08 12.88 -2.54
CA LEU A 22 -6.89 14.08 -2.43
C LEU A 22 -6.04 15.36 -2.39
N GLU A 23 -5.00 15.41 -1.56
CA GLU A 23 -4.08 16.56 -1.48
C GLU A 23 -3.35 16.78 -2.82
N ALA A 24 -2.91 15.70 -3.46
CA ALA A 24 -2.26 15.77 -4.77
C ALA A 24 -3.22 16.32 -5.86
N CYS A 25 -4.48 15.87 -5.85
CA CYS A 25 -5.48 16.38 -6.79
C CYS A 25 -5.86 17.84 -6.53
N ARG A 26 -5.94 18.27 -5.27
CA ARG A 26 -6.15 19.69 -4.92
C ARG A 26 -4.98 20.58 -5.36
N ALA A 27 -3.75 20.11 -5.19
CA ALA A 27 -2.56 20.85 -5.63
C ALA A 27 -2.49 20.97 -7.16
N ALA A 28 -2.95 19.95 -7.88
CA ALA A 28 -2.96 19.94 -9.34
C ALA A 28 -4.12 20.73 -9.97
N GLN A 29 -5.20 21.00 -9.23
CA GLN A 29 -6.43 21.59 -9.74
C GLN A 29 -7.02 22.60 -8.74
N PRO A 30 -6.85 23.92 -8.98
CA PRO A 30 -7.36 24.94 -8.08
C PRO A 30 -8.89 25.14 -8.14
N GLU A 31 -9.57 24.60 -9.17
CA GLU A 31 -11.03 24.62 -9.28
C GLU A 31 -11.66 23.29 -8.81
N ALA A 32 -12.63 23.36 -7.90
CA ALA A 32 -13.23 22.21 -7.22
C ALA A 32 -13.82 21.14 -8.16
N GLY A 33 -14.34 21.53 -9.33
CA GLY A 33 -14.91 20.60 -10.32
C GLY A 33 -13.90 19.60 -10.89
N ASN A 34 -12.62 19.99 -10.99
CA ASN A 34 -11.57 19.14 -11.55
C ASN A 34 -10.96 18.20 -10.50
N VAL A 35 -11.06 18.53 -9.21
CA VAL A 35 -10.55 17.69 -8.11
C VAL A 35 -11.30 16.36 -8.06
N ALA A 36 -12.63 16.38 -8.18
CA ALA A 36 -13.44 15.16 -8.21
C ALA A 36 -13.06 14.23 -9.37
N GLN A 37 -12.90 14.79 -10.58
CA GLN A 37 -12.48 14.03 -11.76
C GLN A 37 -11.06 13.46 -11.60
N CYS A 38 -10.14 14.24 -11.03
CA CYS A 38 -8.78 13.78 -10.72
C CYS A 38 -8.81 12.58 -9.76
N VAL A 39 -9.56 12.68 -8.66
CA VAL A 39 -9.66 11.60 -7.65
C VAL A 39 -10.27 10.34 -8.26
N GLN A 40 -11.35 10.44 -9.03
CA GLN A 40 -11.96 9.26 -9.66
C GLN A 40 -11.04 8.61 -10.69
N THR A 41 -10.30 9.42 -11.46
CA THR A 41 -9.30 8.91 -12.40
C THR A 41 -8.18 8.17 -11.68
N ALA A 42 -7.66 8.77 -10.60
CA ALA A 42 -6.63 8.16 -9.77
C ALA A 42 -7.09 6.83 -9.15
N ARG A 43 -8.32 6.79 -8.61
CA ARG A 43 -8.95 5.57 -8.09
C ARG A 43 -9.03 4.47 -9.13
N LYS A 44 -9.59 4.79 -10.31
CA LYS A 44 -9.74 3.81 -11.41
C LYS A 44 -8.39 3.26 -11.87
N ALA A 45 -7.40 4.13 -12.04
CA ALA A 45 -6.05 3.74 -12.42
C ALA A 45 -5.42 2.80 -11.37
N ALA A 46 -5.47 3.19 -10.08
CA ALA A 46 -4.91 2.40 -8.99
C ALA A 46 -5.59 1.03 -8.84
N GLN A 47 -6.91 0.95 -8.97
CA GLN A 47 -7.63 -0.33 -8.93
C GLN A 47 -7.26 -1.26 -10.09
N THR A 48 -7.11 -0.70 -11.30
CA THR A 48 -6.70 -1.44 -12.49
C THR A 48 -5.28 -1.99 -12.35
N GLU A 49 -4.37 -1.15 -11.87
CA GLU A 49 -2.97 -1.52 -11.63
C GLU A 49 -2.85 -2.57 -10.51
N LEU A 50 -3.64 -2.45 -9.44
CA LEU A 50 -3.68 -3.41 -8.36
C LEU A 50 -4.12 -4.79 -8.87
N ALA A 51 -5.21 -4.85 -9.64
CA ALA A 51 -5.68 -6.12 -10.22
C ALA A 51 -4.60 -6.76 -11.12
N SER A 52 -3.89 -5.95 -11.91
CA SER A 52 -2.77 -6.40 -12.74
C SER A 52 -1.60 -6.93 -11.90
N ALA A 53 -1.21 -6.22 -10.84
CA ALA A 53 -0.13 -6.63 -9.93
C ALA A 53 -0.47 -7.95 -9.20
N GLU A 54 -1.70 -8.09 -8.71
CA GLU A 54 -2.17 -9.32 -8.07
C GLU A 54 -2.22 -10.48 -9.06
N SER A 55 -2.71 -10.26 -10.28
CA SER A 55 -2.73 -11.28 -11.34
C SER A 55 -1.30 -11.75 -11.68
N THR A 56 -0.37 -10.81 -11.83
CA THR A 56 1.05 -11.09 -12.07
C THR A 56 1.63 -11.95 -10.95
N ARG A 57 1.37 -11.60 -9.69
CA ARG A 57 1.85 -12.38 -8.54
C ARG A 57 1.24 -13.79 -8.49
N ARG A 58 -0.05 -13.95 -8.81
CA ARG A 58 -0.68 -15.28 -8.94
C ARG A 58 0.00 -16.11 -10.02
N THR A 59 0.26 -15.53 -11.18
CA THR A 59 0.94 -16.23 -12.28
C THR A 59 2.35 -16.66 -11.89
N ALA A 60 3.12 -15.80 -11.21
CA ALA A 60 4.43 -16.16 -10.69
C ALA A 60 4.34 -17.33 -9.68
N LEU A 61 3.38 -17.31 -8.75
CA LEU A 61 3.17 -18.40 -7.79
C LEU A 61 2.79 -19.71 -8.48
N ARG A 62 1.92 -19.68 -9.49
CA ARG A 62 1.58 -20.87 -10.30
C ARG A 62 2.80 -21.43 -11.03
N ALA A 63 3.65 -20.56 -11.60
CA ALA A 63 4.88 -20.98 -12.26
C ALA A 63 5.83 -21.69 -11.28
N ARG A 64 6.01 -21.14 -10.06
CA ARG A 64 6.81 -21.82 -9.03
C ARG A 64 6.21 -23.15 -8.58
N MET A 65 4.88 -23.23 -8.44
CA MET A 65 4.20 -24.49 -8.12
C MET A 65 4.48 -25.56 -9.18
N ALA A 66 4.45 -25.19 -10.47
CA ALA A 66 4.77 -26.09 -11.56
C ALA A 66 6.24 -26.55 -11.51
N ALA A 67 7.18 -25.64 -11.27
CA ALA A 67 8.60 -25.96 -11.12
C ALA A 67 8.91 -26.84 -9.90
N ASN A 68 8.22 -26.61 -8.78
CA ASN A 68 8.46 -27.27 -7.49
C ASN A 68 7.51 -28.44 -7.21
N LYS A 69 6.95 -29.07 -8.26
CA LYS A 69 6.04 -30.24 -8.16
C LYS A 69 4.90 -30.08 -7.13
N GLY A 70 4.37 -28.87 -6.99
CA GLY A 70 3.24 -28.56 -6.11
C GLY A 70 3.58 -28.16 -4.67
N THR A 71 4.84 -28.17 -4.26
CA THR A 71 5.27 -27.78 -2.89
C THR A 71 4.79 -26.36 -2.50
N ASP A 72 4.69 -25.45 -3.47
CA ASP A 72 4.28 -24.06 -3.26
C ASP A 72 2.75 -23.83 -3.20
N ARG A 73 1.93 -24.88 -3.18
CA ARG A 73 0.46 -24.74 -3.15
C ARG A 73 -0.03 -23.95 -1.93
N GLY A 74 0.61 -24.15 -0.78
CA GLY A 74 0.30 -23.42 0.45
C GLY A 74 0.53 -21.91 0.31
N ALA A 75 1.59 -21.49 -0.39
CA ALA A 75 1.92 -20.09 -0.63
C ALA A 75 0.91 -19.42 -1.58
N ALA A 76 0.47 -20.11 -2.63
CA ALA A 76 -0.58 -19.62 -3.52
C ALA A 76 -1.91 -19.38 -2.77
N MET A 77 -2.35 -20.36 -1.97
CA MET A 77 -3.56 -20.21 -1.15
C MET A 77 -3.41 -19.09 -0.10
N ALA A 78 -2.24 -18.94 0.51
CA ALA A 78 -1.97 -17.85 1.43
C ALA A 78 -2.06 -16.50 0.73
N PHE A 79 -1.50 -16.38 -0.47
CA PHE A 79 -1.58 -15.15 -1.26
C PHE A 79 -3.03 -14.75 -1.55
N ASP A 80 -3.88 -15.69 -2.00
CA ASP A 80 -5.29 -15.40 -2.27
C ASP A 80 -6.05 -14.92 -1.01
N ARG A 81 -5.72 -15.49 0.17
CA ARG A 81 -6.24 -14.97 1.45
C ARG A 81 -5.77 -13.54 1.73
N THR A 82 -4.52 -13.20 1.43
CA THR A 82 -4.03 -11.83 1.61
C THR A 82 -4.74 -10.83 0.70
N VAL A 83 -5.09 -11.22 -0.54
CA VAL A 83 -5.85 -10.38 -1.45
C VAL A 83 -7.24 -10.09 -0.90
N ARG A 84 -7.94 -11.14 -0.44
CA ARG A 84 -9.28 -10.98 0.16
C ARG A 84 -9.23 -10.14 1.43
N ALA A 85 -8.25 -10.36 2.29
CA ALA A 85 -8.07 -9.59 3.53
C ALA A 85 -7.82 -8.11 3.22
N HIS A 86 -6.97 -7.81 2.23
CA HIS A 86 -6.71 -6.45 1.79
C HIS A 86 -7.96 -5.75 1.24
N GLN A 87 -8.77 -6.46 0.44
CA GLN A 87 -10.02 -5.91 -0.07
C GLN A 87 -10.98 -5.51 1.05
N LEU A 88 -11.15 -6.36 2.06
CA LEU A 88 -11.99 -6.08 3.23
C LEU A 88 -11.43 -4.92 4.06
N TYR A 89 -10.12 -4.91 4.29
CA TYR A 89 -9.45 -3.81 4.98
C TYR A 89 -9.69 -2.47 4.27
N ARG A 90 -9.45 -2.40 2.96
CA ARG A 90 -9.66 -1.18 2.17
C ARG A 90 -11.10 -0.69 2.25
N GLN A 91 -12.08 -1.59 2.17
CA GLN A 91 -13.50 -1.22 2.28
C GLN A 91 -13.83 -0.64 3.65
N ALA A 92 -13.40 -1.30 4.73
CA ALA A 92 -13.68 -0.86 6.10
C ALA A 92 -12.96 0.47 6.42
N GLU A 93 -11.68 0.58 6.05
CA GLU A 93 -10.87 1.76 6.31
C GLU A 93 -11.41 2.96 5.54
N CYS A 94 -11.76 2.81 4.26
CA CYS A 94 -12.25 3.95 3.48
C CYS A 94 -13.68 4.37 3.85
N ASP A 95 -14.54 3.46 4.34
CA ASP A 95 -15.82 3.85 4.96
C ASP A 95 -15.58 4.65 6.25
N LEU A 96 -14.61 4.23 7.08
CA LEU A 96 -14.21 4.99 8.27
C LEU A 96 -13.72 6.39 7.89
N GLN A 97 -12.80 6.51 6.93
CA GLN A 97 -12.27 7.81 6.49
C GLN A 97 -13.37 8.73 5.98
N ARG A 98 -14.32 8.21 5.19
CA ARG A 98 -15.50 8.99 4.77
C ARG A 98 -16.31 9.52 5.96
N ARG A 99 -16.58 8.69 6.96
CA ARG A 99 -17.36 9.07 8.15
C ARG A 99 -16.63 10.13 9.00
N LEU A 100 -15.31 10.03 9.09
CA LEU A 100 -14.47 11.02 9.77
C LEU A 100 -14.47 12.34 9.00
N ALA A 101 -14.44 12.29 7.67
CA ALA A 101 -14.45 13.45 6.79
C ALA A 101 -15.84 14.10 6.58
N ARG A 102 -16.92 13.60 7.20
CA ARG A 102 -18.32 14.00 6.91
C ARG A 102 -18.63 15.51 6.92
N ASN A 103 -17.82 16.31 7.61
CA ASN A 103 -17.99 17.76 7.72
C ASN A 103 -16.92 18.56 6.94
N ALA A 104 -16.04 17.89 6.21
CA ALA A 104 -14.98 18.51 5.43
C ALA A 104 -15.48 18.89 4.03
N PRO A 105 -14.91 19.94 3.41
CA PRO A 105 -15.04 20.13 1.98
C PRO A 105 -14.43 18.90 1.28
N ASP A 106 -15.17 18.30 0.37
CA ASP A 106 -14.83 17.05 -0.34
C ASP A 106 -15.02 15.74 0.47
N ALA A 107 -15.93 15.74 1.45
CA ALA A 107 -16.31 14.54 2.20
C ALA A 107 -16.72 13.36 1.28
N ASP A 108 -17.31 13.67 0.13
CA ASP A 108 -17.70 12.74 -0.92
C ASP A 108 -16.50 12.16 -1.71
N LEU A 109 -15.35 12.84 -1.69
CA LEU A 109 -14.12 12.38 -2.35
C LEU A 109 -13.20 11.57 -1.43
N ALA A 110 -13.37 11.69 -0.11
CA ALA A 110 -12.51 11.06 0.89
C ALA A 110 -12.44 9.52 0.73
N GLU A 111 -13.58 8.86 0.49
CA GLU A 111 -13.63 7.41 0.27
C GLU A 111 -12.82 7.01 -0.98
N ALA A 112 -13.02 7.74 -2.09
CA ALA A 112 -12.38 7.45 -3.36
C ALA A 112 -10.86 7.70 -3.33
N ALA A 113 -10.42 8.75 -2.64
CA ALA A 113 -9.01 9.04 -2.44
C ALA A 113 -8.33 7.97 -1.57
N CYS A 114 -8.96 7.59 -0.45
CA CYS A 114 -8.49 6.50 0.41
C CYS A 114 -8.33 5.19 -0.38
N GLU A 115 -9.31 4.84 -1.23
CA GLU A 115 -9.21 3.62 -2.03
C GLU A 115 -8.03 3.66 -3.01
N ALA A 116 -7.75 4.83 -3.60
CA ALA A 116 -6.62 5.01 -4.50
C ALA A 116 -5.28 4.84 -3.75
N ASP A 117 -5.16 5.46 -2.58
CA ASP A 117 -3.96 5.44 -1.76
C ASP A 117 -3.64 4.03 -1.25
N LEU A 118 -4.61 3.34 -0.62
CA LEU A 118 -4.43 1.97 -0.16
C LEU A 118 -4.14 0.99 -1.31
N SER A 119 -4.71 1.23 -2.49
CA SER A 119 -4.41 0.41 -3.66
C SER A 119 -2.95 0.62 -4.12
N ARG A 120 -2.44 1.86 -4.11
CA ARG A 120 -1.03 2.17 -4.43
C ARG A 120 -0.05 1.60 -3.43
N GLU A 121 -0.35 1.70 -2.13
CA GLU A 121 0.46 1.07 -1.08
C GLU A 121 0.57 -0.44 -1.30
N ARG A 122 -0.55 -1.09 -1.60
CA ARG A 122 -0.57 -2.53 -1.87
C ARG A 122 0.22 -2.89 -3.12
N ILE A 123 0.11 -2.09 -4.18
CA ILE A 123 0.91 -2.27 -5.40
C ILE A 123 2.42 -2.21 -5.06
N GLY A 124 2.84 -1.23 -4.26
CA GLY A 124 4.22 -1.13 -3.77
C GLY A 124 4.66 -2.41 -3.06
N ALA A 125 3.89 -2.85 -2.07
CA ALA A 125 4.18 -4.08 -1.33
C ALA A 125 4.24 -5.34 -2.22
N LEU A 126 3.39 -5.42 -3.25
CA LEU A 126 3.41 -6.53 -4.22
C LEU A 126 4.66 -6.52 -5.10
N ARG A 127 5.16 -5.33 -5.46
CA ARG A 127 6.40 -5.14 -6.24
C ARG A 127 7.62 -5.48 -5.40
N ASP A 128 7.70 -4.99 -4.17
CA ASP A 128 8.82 -5.26 -3.26
C ASP A 128 8.91 -6.75 -2.95
N ALA A 129 7.79 -7.41 -2.69
CA ALA A 129 7.74 -8.86 -2.47
C ALA A 129 8.05 -9.71 -3.72
N ALA A 130 8.11 -9.10 -4.91
CA ALA A 130 8.53 -9.75 -6.15
C ALA A 130 10.03 -9.68 -6.38
N GLN A 131 10.76 -8.83 -5.65
CA GLN A 131 12.21 -8.82 -5.67
C GLN A 131 12.75 -10.11 -5.03
N PRO A 132 13.81 -10.72 -5.60
CA PRO A 132 14.41 -11.90 -4.99
C PRO A 132 14.91 -11.56 -3.59
N ALA A 133 14.51 -12.35 -2.60
CA ALA A 133 15.02 -12.18 -1.24
C ALA A 133 16.52 -12.45 -1.25
N THR A 134 17.33 -11.43 -0.97
CA THR A 134 18.75 -11.62 -0.69
C THR A 134 18.86 -12.51 0.55
N PRO A 135 19.53 -13.67 0.49
CA PRO A 135 19.72 -14.50 1.66
C PRO A 135 20.49 -13.69 2.71
N VAL A 136 19.96 -13.59 3.93
CA VAL A 136 20.72 -13.05 5.06
C VAL A 136 21.86 -14.03 5.32
N ALA A 137 23.09 -13.58 5.10
CA ALA A 137 24.27 -14.38 5.41
C ALA A 137 24.24 -14.73 6.91
N ALA A 138 24.35 -16.02 7.22
CA ALA A 138 24.45 -16.48 8.60
C ALA A 138 25.67 -15.82 9.27
N PRO A 139 25.55 -15.39 10.55
CA PRO A 139 26.70 -14.82 11.25
C PRO A 139 27.83 -15.85 11.28
N ALA A 140 29.05 -15.41 10.93
CA ALA A 140 30.23 -16.24 10.99
C ALA A 140 30.44 -16.74 12.43
N ALA A 141 30.62 -18.05 12.59
CA ALA A 141 30.96 -18.63 13.87
C ALA A 141 32.31 -18.05 14.35
N PRO A 142 32.44 -17.59 15.60
CA PRO A 142 33.72 -17.18 16.14
C PRO A 142 34.64 -18.40 16.29
N ASN A 143 35.88 -18.28 15.84
CA ASN A 143 36.94 -19.27 16.04
C ASN A 143 37.34 -19.40 17.51
#